data_AF-A0A5B7HM30-F1
#
_entry.id   AF-A0A5B7HM30-F1
#
_cell.length_a   1.000
_cell.length_b   1.000
_cell.length_c   1.000
_cell.angle_alpha   90.00
_cell.angle_beta   90.00
_cell.angle_gamma   90.00
#
_symmetry.space_group_name_H-M   'P 1'
#
loop_
_entity.id
_entity.type
_entity.pdbx_description
1 polymer ?
#
loop_
_entity_poly.entity_id
_entity_poly.type
_entity_poly.pdbx_seq_one_letter_code
_entity_poly.pdbx_strand_id
1 'polypeptide(L)'
;MSDTITSEQRTTLRQQAQERIKQDLIPSFKEIRNFIVDQYLLATRTEVGVSSLPGGKPYYQACLKFHTTTDLTPQEIHDMGQKEVARIEKEVHKAWRNELLWLAAPIRIHSGKGRGSEVHKLEFSGETAVVKDQPVKPREKQQEAQTRSFPGETEI
;
A
#
# COMPACT_ATOMS: atom_id res chain seq x y z
N MET A 1 -31.15 -2.18 -33.95
CA MET A 1 -32.39 -1.78 -33.27
C MET A 1 -31.99 -0.96 -32.06
N SER A 2 -32.21 0.34 -32.11
CA SER A 2 -31.97 1.26 -31.00
C SER A 2 -33.28 1.34 -30.19
N ASP A 3 -33.45 0.39 -29.28
CA ASP A 3 -34.65 0.29 -28.45
C ASP A 3 -34.66 1.44 -27.43
N THR A 4 -35.44 2.47 -27.75
CA THR A 4 -35.53 3.69 -26.96
C THR A 4 -36.53 3.46 -25.82
N ILE A 5 -36.03 3.17 -24.62
CA ILE A 5 -36.83 3.10 -23.40
C ILE A 5 -37.53 4.45 -23.18
N THR A 6 -38.86 4.45 -23.03
CA THR A 6 -39.63 5.66 -22.78
C THR A 6 -39.33 6.26 -21.40
N SER A 7 -39.65 7.55 -21.19
CA SER A 7 -39.44 8.22 -19.90
C SER A 7 -40.24 7.56 -18.76
N GLU A 8 -41.46 7.11 -19.06
CA GLU A 8 -42.32 6.40 -18.11
C GLU A 8 -41.73 5.03 -17.75
N GLN A 9 -41.34 4.22 -18.74
CA GLN A 9 -40.68 2.92 -18.51
C GLN A 9 -39.40 3.08 -17.67
N ARG A 10 -38.60 4.12 -17.95
CA ARG A 10 -37.39 4.43 -17.17
C ARG A 10 -37.71 4.76 -15.71
N THR A 11 -38.81 5.47 -15.46
CA THR A 11 -39.24 5.84 -14.11
C THR A 11 -39.72 4.61 -13.35
N THR A 12 -40.54 3.78 -13.98
CA THR A 12 -41.01 2.51 -13.41
C THR A 12 -39.85 1.56 -13.08
N LEU A 13 -38.91 1.37 -14.01
CA LEU A 13 -37.73 0.52 -13.79
C LEU A 13 -36.85 1.04 -12.65
N ARG A 14 -36.68 2.36 -12.51
CA ARG A 14 -35.93 2.95 -11.39
C ARG A 14 -36.62 2.72 -10.05
N GLN A 15 -37.93 2.90 -9.98
CA GLN A 15 -38.69 2.64 -8.74
C GLN A 15 -38.62 1.17 -8.35
N GLN A 16 -38.80 0.26 -9.32
CA GLN A 16 -38.65 -1.18 -9.09
C GLN A 16 -37.24 -1.54 -8.61
N ALA A 17 -36.20 -0.97 -9.22
CA ALA A 17 -34.83 -1.19 -8.79
C ALA A 17 -34.58 -0.67 -7.36
N GLN A 18 -35.07 0.52 -7.03
CA GLN A 18 -34.97 1.09 -5.68
C GLN A 18 -35.67 0.21 -4.64
N GLU A 19 -36.85 -0.32 -4.98
CA GLU A 19 -37.59 -1.20 -4.09
C GLU A 19 -36.84 -2.51 -3.86
N ARG A 20 -36.35 -3.15 -4.93
CA ARG A 20 -35.56 -4.38 -4.84
C ARG A 20 -34.26 -4.20 -4.07
N ILE A 21 -33.58 -3.06 -4.22
CA ILE A 21 -32.40 -2.74 -3.43
C ILE A 21 -32.76 -2.67 -1.93
N LYS A 22 -33.86 -2.01 -1.59
CA LYS A 22 -34.28 -1.84 -0.18
C LYS A 22 -34.78 -3.14 0.45
N GLN A 23 -35.58 -3.91 -0.29
CA GLN A 23 -36.25 -5.10 0.23
C GLN A 23 -35.37 -6.36 0.20
N ASP A 24 -34.54 -6.51 -0.84
CA ASP A 24 -33.83 -7.77 -1.07
C ASP A 24 -32.33 -7.60 -0.84
N LEU A 25 -31.72 -6.59 -1.48
CA LEU A 25 -30.25 -6.44 -1.49
C LEU A 25 -29.70 -5.99 -0.13
N ILE A 26 -30.24 -4.91 0.43
CA ILE A 26 -29.76 -4.35 1.71
C ILE A 26 -29.87 -5.39 2.85
N PRO A 27 -31.01 -6.10 3.03
CA PRO A 27 -31.11 -7.15 4.04
C PRO A 27 -30.11 -8.29 3.81
N SER A 28 -29.90 -8.74 2.57
CA SER A 28 -28.92 -9.78 2.26
C SER A 28 -27.49 -9.40 2.67
N PHE A 29 -27.08 -8.15 2.42
CA PHE A 29 -25.77 -7.67 2.89
C PHE A 29 -25.69 -7.58 4.43
N LYS A 30 -26.80 -7.25 5.11
CA LYS A 30 -26.84 -7.27 6.58
C LYS A 30 -26.70 -8.69 7.12
N GLU A 31 -27.30 -9.69 6.48
CA GLU A 31 -27.16 -11.09 6.85
C GLU A 31 -25.70 -11.56 6.73
N ILE A 32 -25.04 -11.26 5.60
CA ILE A 32 -23.62 -11.56 5.41
C ILE A 32 -22.77 -10.86 6.48
N ARG A 33 -23.04 -9.59 6.77
CA ARG A 33 -22.33 -8.85 7.82
C ARG A 33 -22.49 -9.53 9.18
N ASN A 34 -23.71 -9.90 9.55
CA ASN A 34 -23.98 -10.55 10.83
C ASN A 34 -23.28 -11.90 10.91
N PHE A 35 -23.30 -12.70 9.83
CA PHE A 35 -22.52 -13.94 9.78
C PHE A 35 -21.01 -13.69 9.96
N ILE A 36 -20.46 -12.67 9.28
CA ILE A 36 -19.04 -12.34 9.40
C ILE A 36 -18.70 -11.98 10.84
N VAL A 37 -19.47 -11.09 11.47
CA VAL A 37 -19.19 -10.57 12.82
C VAL A 37 -19.44 -11.61 13.89
N ASP A 38 -20.61 -12.27 13.85
CA ASP A 38 -21.11 -13.06 14.97
C ASP A 38 -20.63 -14.52 14.92
N GLN A 39 -20.20 -15.01 13.75
CA GLN A 39 -19.79 -16.40 13.58
C GLN A 39 -18.39 -16.54 12.99
N TYR A 40 -18.13 -15.93 11.83
CA TYR A 40 -16.88 -16.15 11.10
C TYR A 40 -15.67 -15.59 11.84
N LEU A 41 -15.72 -14.32 12.28
CA LEU A 41 -14.61 -13.66 12.98
C LEU A 41 -14.21 -14.41 14.26
N LEU A 42 -15.20 -14.86 15.04
CA LEU A 42 -14.96 -15.62 16.27
C LEU A 42 -14.31 -16.99 16.01
N ALA A 43 -14.57 -17.58 14.84
CA ALA A 43 -13.98 -18.84 14.41
C ALA A 43 -12.67 -18.68 13.61
N THR A 44 -12.14 -17.45 13.46
CA THR A 44 -10.89 -17.24 12.74
C THR A 44 -9.69 -17.84 13.49
N ARG A 45 -8.71 -18.30 12.72
CA ARG A 45 -7.41 -18.75 13.24
C ARG A 45 -6.62 -17.56 13.80
N THR A 46 -5.83 -17.82 14.83
CA THR A 46 -4.88 -16.85 15.40
C THR A 46 -3.62 -16.71 14.54
N GLU A 47 -3.20 -17.80 13.90
CA GLU A 47 -1.96 -17.86 13.14
C GLU A 47 -2.09 -17.24 11.74
N VAL A 48 -1.06 -16.50 11.35
CA VAL A 48 -1.00 -15.83 10.05
C VAL A 48 -0.54 -16.81 8.97
N GLY A 49 -1.03 -16.60 7.75
CA GLY A 49 -0.59 -17.33 6.57
C GLY A 49 -1.31 -18.67 6.37
N VAL A 50 -1.38 -19.09 5.12
CA VAL A 50 -2.08 -20.33 4.73
C VAL A 50 -1.35 -21.58 5.20
N SER A 51 -0.05 -21.49 5.48
CA SER A 51 0.79 -22.57 6.00
C SER A 51 0.37 -23.07 7.37
N SER A 52 -0.40 -22.28 8.13
CA SER A 52 -0.98 -22.66 9.42
C SER A 52 -2.13 -23.67 9.31
N LEU A 53 -2.74 -23.82 8.12
CA LEU A 53 -3.82 -24.78 7.90
C LEU A 53 -3.26 -26.22 7.72
N PRO A 54 -4.07 -27.25 8.02
CA PRO A 54 -3.74 -28.61 7.63
C PRO A 54 -3.50 -28.70 6.11
N GLY A 55 -2.32 -29.18 5.71
CA GLY A 55 -1.92 -29.19 4.29
C GLY A 55 -1.57 -27.81 3.70
N GLY A 56 -1.42 -26.77 4.53
CA GLY A 56 -1.17 -25.40 4.08
C GLY A 56 0.17 -25.19 3.37
N LYS A 57 1.23 -25.88 3.80
CA LYS A 57 2.56 -25.81 3.15
C LYS A 57 2.53 -26.33 1.70
N PRO A 58 2.05 -27.56 1.41
CA PRO A 58 1.97 -28.03 0.03
C PRO A 58 0.96 -27.22 -0.80
N TYR A 59 -0.12 -26.72 -0.20
CA TYR A 59 -1.03 -25.80 -0.88
C TYR A 59 -0.33 -24.50 -1.31
N TYR A 60 0.44 -23.89 -0.40
CA TYR A 60 1.19 -22.67 -0.71
C TYR A 60 2.21 -22.89 -1.82
N GLN A 61 2.93 -24.02 -1.80
CA GLN A 61 3.85 -24.40 -2.88
C GLN A 61 3.13 -24.51 -4.23
N ALA A 62 1.94 -25.13 -4.27
CA ALA A 62 1.15 -25.23 -5.49
C ALA A 62 0.68 -23.86 -5.99
N CYS A 63 0.23 -22.98 -5.09
CA CYS A 63 -0.10 -21.60 -5.43
C CYS A 63 1.11 -20.84 -5.98
N LEU A 64 2.29 -21.02 -5.39
CA LEU A 64 3.53 -20.37 -5.84
C LEU A 64 3.86 -20.76 -7.28
N LYS A 65 3.80 -22.07 -7.57
CA LYS A 65 3.99 -22.59 -8.92
C LYS A 65 2.94 -22.06 -9.90
N PHE A 66 1.67 -22.00 -9.48
CA PHE A 66 0.58 -21.50 -10.32
C PHE A 66 0.75 -20.01 -10.71
N HIS A 67 1.16 -19.16 -9.77
CA HIS A 67 1.26 -17.72 -10.02
C HIS A 67 2.59 -17.28 -10.63
N THR A 68 3.68 -18.01 -10.37
CA THR A 68 5.02 -17.63 -10.84
C THR A 68 5.52 -18.49 -12.00
N THR A 69 4.88 -19.62 -12.27
CA THR A 69 5.32 -20.62 -13.27
C THR A 69 6.74 -21.13 -12.99
N THR A 70 7.26 -20.93 -11.79
CA THR A 70 8.58 -21.43 -11.36
C THR A 70 8.45 -22.66 -10.50
N ASP A 71 9.50 -23.48 -10.48
CA ASP A 71 9.64 -24.63 -9.58
C ASP A 71 10.44 -24.29 -8.32
N LEU A 72 10.68 -23.00 -8.06
CA LEU A 72 11.40 -22.54 -6.88
C LEU A 72 10.57 -22.79 -5.62
N THR A 73 11.26 -23.05 -4.52
CA THR A 73 10.66 -23.15 -3.19
C THR A 73 10.33 -21.76 -2.63
N PRO A 74 9.36 -21.65 -1.69
CA PRO A 74 9.08 -20.43 -0.94
C PRO A 74 10.32 -19.77 -0.35
N GLN A 75 11.25 -20.57 0.16
CA GLN A 75 12.46 -20.06 0.78
C GLN A 75 13.40 -19.44 -0.26
N GLU A 76 13.60 -20.11 -1.40
CA GLU A 76 14.43 -19.57 -2.48
C GLU A 76 13.87 -18.25 -3.03
N ILE A 77 12.55 -18.16 -3.19
CA ILE A 77 11.89 -16.93 -3.62
C ILE A 77 12.04 -15.83 -2.55
N HIS A 78 11.89 -16.16 -1.27
CA HIS A 78 12.12 -15.21 -0.18
C HIS A 78 13.55 -14.67 -0.20
N ASP A 79 14.54 -15.55 -0.28
CA ASP A 79 15.97 -15.19 -0.26
C ASP A 79 16.35 -14.35 -1.49
N MET A 80 15.79 -14.68 -2.66
CA MET A 80 15.94 -13.86 -3.87
C MET A 80 15.31 -12.48 -3.70
N GLY A 81 14.12 -12.41 -3.10
CA GLY A 81 13.45 -11.14 -2.78
C GLY A 81 14.28 -10.26 -1.85
N GLN A 82 14.86 -10.82 -0.79
CA GLN A 82 15.74 -10.08 0.13
C GLN A 82 16.98 -9.51 -0.58
N LYS A 83 17.60 -10.31 -1.45
CA LYS A 83 18.73 -9.85 -2.28
C LYS A 83 18.33 -8.69 -3.19
N GLU A 84 17.14 -8.77 -3.77
CA GLU A 84 16.65 -7.75 -4.69
C GLU A 84 16.28 -6.44 -3.98
N VAL A 85 15.64 -6.52 -2.81
CA VAL A 85 15.40 -5.35 -1.95
C VAL A 85 16.71 -4.66 -1.60
N ALA A 86 17.70 -5.40 -1.09
CA ALA A 86 19.00 -4.84 -0.74
C ALA A 86 19.75 -4.24 -1.95
N ARG A 87 19.57 -4.82 -3.14
CA ARG A 87 20.13 -4.27 -4.40
C ARG A 87 19.46 -2.94 -4.75
N ILE A 88 18.12 -2.90 -4.74
CA ILE A 88 17.36 -1.69 -5.08
C ILE A 88 17.66 -0.56 -4.09
N GLU A 89 17.72 -0.85 -2.79
CA GLU A 89 18.08 0.14 -1.77
C GLU A 89 19.43 0.80 -2.04
N LYS A 90 20.44 0.00 -2.45
CA LYS A 90 21.76 0.53 -2.82
C LYS A 90 21.70 1.42 -4.06
N GLU A 91 20.96 1.02 -5.09
CA GLU A 91 20.82 1.82 -6.31
C GLU A 91 20.06 3.13 -6.04
N VAL A 92 19.02 3.10 -5.21
CA VAL A 92 18.28 4.29 -4.76
C VAL A 92 19.20 5.23 -3.99
N HIS A 93 19.96 4.72 -3.01
CA HIS A 93 20.94 5.54 -2.28
C HIS A 93 22.01 6.15 -3.19
N LYS A 94 22.48 5.40 -4.20
CA LYS A 94 23.45 5.91 -5.18
C LYS A 94 22.84 7.00 -6.05
N ALA A 95 21.62 6.80 -6.54
CA ALA A 95 20.88 7.80 -7.32
C ALA A 95 20.70 9.09 -6.52
N TRP A 96 20.20 8.99 -5.28
CA TRP A 96 20.06 10.14 -4.38
C TRP A 96 21.38 10.84 -4.11
N ARG A 97 22.48 10.09 -3.89
CA ARG A 97 23.81 10.69 -3.71
C ARG A 97 24.26 11.46 -4.95
N ASN A 98 24.07 10.89 -6.13
CA ASN A 98 24.48 11.53 -7.39
C ASN A 98 23.66 12.80 -7.69
N GLU A 99 22.37 12.78 -7.37
CA GLU A 99 21.48 13.92 -7.56
C GLU A 99 21.71 15.02 -6.50
N LEU A 100 21.97 14.65 -5.25
CA LEU A 100 22.43 15.58 -4.22
C LEU A 100 23.82 16.16 -4.55
N LEU A 101 24.70 15.39 -5.20
CA LEU A 101 25.97 15.91 -5.71
C LEU A 101 25.76 17.00 -6.76
N TRP A 102 24.73 16.88 -7.61
CA TRP A 102 24.38 17.89 -8.60
C TRP A 102 23.90 19.19 -7.95
N LEU A 103 23.10 19.09 -6.88
CA LEU A 103 22.60 20.25 -6.13
C LEU A 103 23.65 20.90 -5.22
N ALA A 104 24.61 20.11 -4.72
CA ALA A 104 25.70 20.58 -3.86
C ALA A 104 26.97 20.98 -4.64
N ALA A 105 27.03 20.73 -5.96
CA ALA A 105 28.12 21.20 -6.80
C ALA A 105 28.12 22.75 -6.79
N PRO A 106 29.22 23.40 -6.38
CA PRO A 106 29.27 24.85 -6.41
C PRO A 106 29.10 25.30 -7.87
N ILE A 107 28.09 26.11 -8.14
CA ILE A 107 27.90 26.78 -9.42
C ILE A 107 29.18 27.55 -9.72
N ARG A 108 30.02 27.04 -10.62
CA ARG A 108 31.23 27.74 -11.04
C ARG A 108 30.85 28.87 -11.98
N ILE A 109 30.42 29.99 -11.41
CA ILE A 109 30.33 31.26 -12.12
C ILE A 109 31.77 31.65 -12.49
N HIS A 110 32.14 31.58 -13.77
CA HIS A 110 33.41 32.13 -14.24
C HIS A 110 33.28 33.65 -14.28
N SER A 111 33.45 34.29 -13.12
CA SER A 111 33.72 35.73 -13.02
C SER A 111 35.19 35.92 -12.67
N GLY A 112 35.86 36.77 -13.44
CA GLY A 112 37.30 36.92 -13.43
C GLY A 112 37.90 37.48 -12.14
N LYS A 113 39.21 37.19 -11.99
CA LYS A 113 40.22 37.86 -11.15
C LYS A 113 39.98 37.89 -9.64
N GLY A 114 40.73 37.06 -8.91
CA GLY A 114 40.98 37.29 -7.50
C GLY A 114 41.60 36.10 -6.76
N ARG A 115 42.93 36.14 -6.63
CA ARG A 115 43.81 35.47 -5.65
C ARG A 115 43.15 34.64 -4.53
N GLY A 116 43.58 33.38 -4.46
CA GLY A 116 43.88 32.62 -3.23
C GLY A 116 42.73 32.28 -2.29
N SER A 117 42.23 31.05 -2.38
CA SER A 117 41.63 30.38 -1.22
C SER A 117 41.86 28.88 -1.30
N GLU A 118 42.36 28.32 -0.20
CA GLU A 118 42.60 26.90 0.00
C GLU A 118 41.30 26.11 -0.15
N VAL A 119 41.38 25.04 -0.95
CA VAL A 119 40.32 24.02 -1.06
C VAL A 119 40.43 23.11 0.17
N HIS A 120 39.64 23.39 1.19
CA HIS A 120 39.38 22.40 2.24
C HIS A 120 38.53 21.28 1.64
N LYS A 121 39.16 20.14 1.37
CA LYS A 121 38.46 18.90 1.04
C LYS A 121 37.59 18.53 2.25
N LEU A 122 36.28 18.71 2.12
CA LEU A 122 35.33 18.17 3.09
C LEU A 122 35.32 16.65 2.94
N GLU A 123 36.12 15.99 3.78
CA GLU A 123 36.03 14.56 4.03
C GLU A 123 34.68 14.31 4.70
N PHE A 124 33.73 13.74 3.97
CA PHE A 124 32.46 13.30 4.54
C PHE A 124 32.74 12.03 5.35
N SER A 125 32.92 12.19 6.67
CA SER A 125 33.04 11.07 7.61
C SER A 125 31.82 10.17 7.44
N GLY A 126 32.06 8.91 7.08
CA GLY A 126 31.05 7.88 6.85
C GLY A 126 30.37 7.41 8.14
N GLU A 127 29.87 8.34 8.96
CA GLU A 127 28.99 7.98 10.07
C GLU A 127 27.64 7.55 9.49
N THR A 128 27.46 6.23 9.47
CA THR A 128 26.13 5.63 9.37
C THR A 128 25.28 6.22 10.49
N ALA A 129 24.24 6.96 10.11
CA ALA A 129 23.20 7.32 11.05
C ALA A 129 22.52 6.02 11.50
N VAL A 130 22.98 5.46 12.61
CA VAL A 130 22.26 4.43 13.33
C VAL A 130 20.97 5.09 13.79
N VAL A 131 19.88 4.76 13.11
CA VAL A 131 18.53 5.06 13.58
C VAL A 131 18.40 4.35 14.92
N LYS A 132 18.51 5.10 16.02
CA LYS A 132 18.20 4.57 17.34
C LYS A 132 16.75 4.11 17.30
N ASP A 133 16.52 2.83 17.60
CA ASP A 133 15.19 2.27 17.80
C ASP A 133 14.44 3.13 18.83
N GLN A 134 13.59 4.01 18.32
CA GLN A 134 12.62 4.73 19.13
C GLN A 134 11.43 3.77 19.30
N PRO A 135 10.96 3.51 20.53
CA PRO A 135 9.83 2.61 20.73
C PRO A 135 8.60 3.17 20.01
N VAL A 136 8.03 2.37 19.11
CA VAL A 136 6.80 2.69 18.39
C VAL A 136 5.68 2.84 19.43
N LYS A 137 5.12 4.05 19.55
CA LYS A 137 4.01 4.29 20.48
C LYS A 137 2.77 3.46 20.07
N PRO A 138 2.05 2.84 21.02
CA PRO A 138 0.85 2.05 20.72
C PRO A 138 -0.22 2.87 19.98
N ARG A 139 -0.91 2.20 19.05
CA ARG A 139 -1.84 2.75 18.04
C ARG A 139 -3.17 3.33 18.58
N GLU A 140 -3.30 3.60 19.88
CA GLU A 140 -4.59 3.93 20.51
C GLU A 140 -4.98 5.41 20.50
N LYS A 141 -4.21 6.31 19.88
CA LYS A 141 -4.57 7.76 19.84
C LYS A 141 -4.59 8.40 18.44
N GLN A 142 -4.74 7.61 17.38
CA GLN A 142 -4.83 8.15 16.00
C GLN A 142 -6.25 8.13 15.39
N GLN A 143 -7.27 7.68 16.12
CA GLN A 143 -8.64 7.61 15.58
C GLN A 143 -9.54 8.83 15.86
N GLU A 144 -9.10 9.83 16.63
CA GLU A 144 -9.99 10.96 17.02
C GLU A 144 -9.86 12.25 16.20
N ALA A 145 -9.22 12.26 15.03
CA ALA A 145 -9.05 13.49 14.25
C ALA A 145 -9.33 13.37 12.74
N GLN A 146 -10.29 12.54 12.34
CA GLN A 146 -10.82 12.52 10.97
C GLN A 146 -12.35 12.57 10.92
N THR A 147 -12.96 13.53 11.60
CA THR A 147 -14.23 14.12 11.14
C THR A 147 -13.90 15.34 10.28
N ARG A 148 -13.47 15.11 9.04
CA ARG A 148 -13.49 16.18 8.02
C ARG A 148 -14.95 16.36 7.59
N SER A 149 -15.57 17.40 8.13
CA SER A 149 -16.82 17.96 7.62
C SER A 149 -16.72 18.17 6.11
N PHE A 150 -17.56 17.49 5.34
CA PHE A 150 -17.67 17.65 3.89
C PHE A 150 -18.66 18.78 3.60
N PRO A 151 -18.30 19.85 2.87
CA PRO A 151 -19.24 20.92 2.57
C PRO A 151 -20.13 20.49 1.39
N GLY A 152 -21.43 20.28 1.63
CA GLY A 152 -22.40 20.04 0.54
C GLY A 152 -23.59 19.11 0.81
N GLU A 153 -23.99 18.87 2.06
CA GLU A 153 -25.27 18.20 2.33
C GLU A 153 -26.41 19.23 2.24
N THR A 154 -26.91 19.45 1.03
CA THR A 154 -28.25 19.99 0.82
C THR A 154 -29.28 18.91 1.13
N GLU A 155 -30.22 19.28 2.00
CA GLU A 155 -31.48 18.62 2.33
C GLU A 155 -32.13 17.89 1.15
N ILE A 156 -32.42 16.60 1.35
CA ILE A 156 -33.57 15.89 0.77
C ILE A 156 -34.10 14.92 1.83
#